data_AF-A0A6S6XNF2-F1
#
_entry.id   AF-A0A6S6XNF2-F1
#
_cell.length_a   1.000
_cell.length_b   1.000
_cell.length_c   1.000
_cell.angle_alpha   90.00
_cell.angle_beta   90.00
_cell.angle_gamma   90.00
#
_symmetry.space_group_name_H-M   'P 1'
#
loop_
_entity.id
_entity.type
_entity.pdbx_description
1 polymer ?
#
loop_
_entity_poly.entity_id
_entity_poly.type
_entity_poly.pdbx_seq_one_letter_code
_entity_poly.pdbx_strand_id
1 'polypeptide(L)'
;MTIRPACLSLTLAAVLTLPPTHAAGPAKDRPVVPSPYENKPVPAGSTVWYCAYGGGASISCRLGDAGSPDAQRFTQAVSARLPQAVHEILNAPAALADDVVWIPLLTVPLDMELVGELAEAVMCGAKPMCGVIFGESPTRLSELVMQYETTRLSGIAAGASLSVASLYY
;
A
#
# COMPACT_ATOMS: atom_id res chain seq x y z
N MET A 1 -81.36 -1.89 41.91
CA MET A 1 -81.43 -1.56 40.47
C MET A 1 -80.00 -1.47 39.97
N THR A 2 -79.64 -2.40 39.08
CA THR A 2 -78.26 -2.69 38.68
C THR A 2 -78.15 -2.36 37.21
N ILE A 3 -77.34 -1.38 36.82
CA ILE A 3 -77.11 -1.00 35.42
C ILE A 3 -75.61 -1.10 35.13
N ARG A 4 -75.30 -1.94 34.14
CA ARG A 4 -73.98 -2.32 33.63
C ARG A 4 -73.37 -1.22 32.75
N PRO A 5 -72.04 -1.08 32.68
CA PRO A 5 -71.38 -0.32 31.63
C PRO A 5 -71.31 -1.13 30.31
N ALA A 6 -71.52 -0.44 29.20
CA ALA A 6 -71.62 -1.00 27.85
C ALA A 6 -70.24 -1.17 27.17
N CYS A 7 -70.22 -2.19 26.30
CA CYS A 7 -69.18 -2.65 25.37
C CYS A 7 -68.36 -1.54 24.69
N LEU A 8 -67.04 -1.69 24.55
CA LEU A 8 -66.34 -2.50 23.54
C LEU A 8 -66.76 -2.15 22.11
N SER A 9 -65.87 -1.52 21.34
CA SER A 9 -65.39 -1.99 20.03
C SER A 9 -64.60 -0.88 19.33
N LEU A 10 -63.31 -1.11 19.09
CA LEU A 10 -62.72 -0.73 17.80
C LEU A 10 -61.57 -1.68 17.49
N THR A 11 -61.90 -2.66 16.65
CA THR A 11 -61.02 -3.56 15.91
C THR A 11 -60.38 -2.79 14.75
N LEU A 12 -59.06 -2.90 14.58
CA LEU A 12 -58.40 -3.34 13.34
C LEU A 12 -56.87 -3.34 13.56
N ALA A 13 -56.32 -4.51 13.85
CA ALA A 13 -54.89 -4.78 13.68
C ALA A 13 -54.75 -5.71 12.48
N ALA A 14 -54.50 -5.14 11.30
CA ALA A 14 -54.03 -5.91 10.16
C ALA A 14 -52.50 -5.98 10.24
N VAL A 15 -52.00 -7.00 10.95
CA VAL A 15 -50.58 -7.34 10.99
C VAL A 15 -50.24 -8.05 9.68
N LEU A 16 -49.42 -7.41 8.85
CA LEU A 16 -48.77 -8.03 7.71
C LEU A 16 -47.78 -9.08 8.24
N THR A 17 -48.17 -10.36 8.20
CA THR A 17 -47.27 -11.48 8.42
C THR A 17 -46.39 -11.70 7.18
N LEU A 18 -45.15 -11.23 7.23
CA LEU A 18 -44.09 -11.72 6.35
C LEU A 18 -43.49 -13.02 6.92
N PRO A 19 -43.21 -14.03 6.09
CA PRO A 19 -42.59 -15.27 6.53
C PRO A 19 -41.12 -15.06 6.94
N PRO A 20 -40.61 -15.78 7.95
CA PRO A 20 -39.20 -15.75 8.31
C PRO A 20 -38.40 -16.59 7.32
N THR A 21 -37.78 -15.94 6.34
CA THR A 21 -36.77 -16.61 5.51
C THR A 21 -35.41 -16.55 6.20
N HIS A 22 -34.98 -17.74 6.61
CA HIS A 22 -33.60 -18.18 6.82
C HIS A 22 -32.81 -17.50 7.93
N ALA A 23 -32.69 -18.27 9.02
CA ALA A 23 -31.62 -18.17 9.99
C ALA A 23 -30.26 -18.09 9.28
N ALA A 24 -29.70 -16.88 9.21
CA ALA A 24 -28.26 -16.71 9.17
C ALA A 24 -27.73 -17.22 10.51
N GLY A 25 -27.12 -18.40 10.53
CA GLY A 25 -26.31 -18.83 11.67
C GLY A 25 -25.27 -17.74 11.99
N PRO A 26 -24.79 -17.64 13.24
CA PRO A 26 -23.76 -16.68 13.57
C PRO A 26 -22.53 -17.01 12.72
N ALA A 27 -22.29 -16.21 11.68
CA ALA A 27 -20.99 -16.15 11.05
C ALA A 27 -20.06 -15.74 12.17
N LYS A 28 -19.32 -16.70 12.72
CA LYS A 28 -18.20 -16.44 13.61
C LYS A 28 -17.35 -15.41 12.90
N ASP A 29 -17.33 -14.18 13.42
CA ASP A 29 -16.41 -13.12 13.04
C ASP A 29 -15.00 -13.69 13.14
N ARG A 30 -14.51 -14.28 12.05
CA ARG A 30 -13.08 -14.47 11.88
C ARG A 30 -12.55 -13.07 11.69
N PRO A 31 -11.59 -12.62 12.51
CA PRO A 31 -10.86 -11.41 12.21
C PRO A 31 -10.33 -11.56 10.78
N VAL A 32 -10.83 -10.71 9.87
CA VAL A 32 -10.28 -10.61 8.52
C VAL A 32 -8.93 -9.96 8.75
N VAL A 33 -7.88 -10.78 8.73
CA VAL A 33 -6.51 -10.28 8.78
C VAL A 33 -6.23 -9.67 7.42
N PRO A 34 -5.83 -8.38 7.34
CA PRO A 34 -5.43 -7.77 6.09
C PRO A 34 -4.40 -8.62 5.35
N SER A 35 -4.55 -8.71 4.03
CA SER A 35 -3.50 -9.27 3.18
C SER A 35 -2.24 -8.39 3.29
N PRO A 36 -1.06 -9.00 3.41
CA PRO A 36 0.19 -8.26 3.31
C PRO A 36 0.34 -7.68 1.90
N TYR A 37 1.08 -6.58 1.77
CA TYR A 37 1.39 -6.05 0.44
C TYR A 37 2.39 -6.96 -0.27
N GLU A 38 2.07 -7.35 -1.51
CA GLU A 38 2.97 -8.17 -2.31
C GLU A 38 4.02 -7.31 -3.00
N ASN A 39 5.25 -7.36 -2.48
CA ASN A 39 6.38 -6.64 -3.03
C ASN A 39 6.75 -7.14 -4.43
N LYS A 40 6.62 -6.25 -5.42
CA LYS A 40 6.97 -6.54 -6.81
C LYS A 40 8.49 -6.58 -7.00
N PRO A 41 9.01 -7.40 -7.93
CA PRO A 41 10.41 -7.35 -8.31
C PRO A 41 10.76 -5.96 -8.87
N VAL A 42 11.79 -5.33 -8.32
CA VAL A 42 12.26 -4.02 -8.80
C VAL A 42 13.44 -4.22 -9.76
N PRO A 43 13.35 -3.77 -11.03
CA PRO A 43 14.43 -3.94 -12.00
C PRO A 43 15.73 -3.26 -11.55
N ALA A 44 16.87 -3.87 -11.91
CA ALA A 44 18.18 -3.27 -11.63
C ALA A 44 18.31 -1.88 -12.27
N GLY A 45 18.85 -0.92 -11.52
CA GLY A 45 18.99 0.47 -11.96
C GLY A 45 17.72 1.31 -11.84
N SER A 46 16.62 0.78 -11.28
CA SER A 46 15.43 1.56 -10.94
C SER A 46 15.67 2.44 -9.71
N THR A 47 14.87 3.51 -9.57
CA THR A 47 14.73 4.20 -8.28
C THR A 47 14.01 3.27 -7.31
N VAL A 48 14.54 3.09 -6.10
CA VAL A 48 13.99 2.20 -5.07
C VAL A 48 13.68 2.99 -3.81
N TRP A 49 12.46 2.84 -3.30
CA TRP A 49 12.03 3.40 -2.03
C TRP A 49 11.75 2.30 -1.02
N TYR A 50 12.16 2.52 0.24
CA TYR A 50 11.89 1.63 1.36
C TYR A 50 10.83 2.25 2.24
N CYS A 51 9.64 1.65 2.26
CA CYS A 51 8.47 2.19 2.92
C CYS A 51 7.97 1.26 4.03
N ALA A 52 7.51 1.82 5.14
CA ALA A 52 6.83 1.06 6.17
C ALA A 52 5.68 1.82 6.76
N TYR A 53 4.66 1.09 7.24
CA TYR A 53 3.68 1.68 8.13
C TYR A 53 4.33 1.97 9.49
N GLY A 54 4.46 3.26 9.81
CA GLY A 54 5.13 3.74 11.02
C GLY A 54 4.27 3.69 12.27
N GLY A 55 3.01 3.26 12.15
CA GLY A 55 1.99 3.47 13.18
C GLY A 55 1.37 4.86 13.11
N GLY A 56 0.34 5.10 13.92
CA GLY A 56 -0.29 6.43 14.04
C GLY A 56 -0.86 6.99 12.74
N ALA A 57 -1.38 6.12 11.85
CA ALA A 57 -1.93 6.52 10.55
C ALA A 57 -0.91 7.24 9.65
N SER A 58 0.31 6.70 9.55
CA SER A 58 1.34 7.26 8.65
C SER A 58 2.20 6.18 8.00
N ILE A 59 2.65 6.45 6.77
CA ILE A 59 3.68 5.68 6.08
C ILE A 59 4.97 6.51 6.10
N SER A 60 6.08 5.89 6.45
CA SER A 60 7.42 6.47 6.32
C SER A 60 8.16 5.82 5.15
N CYS A 61 8.70 6.61 4.25
CA CYS A 61 9.50 6.16 3.12
C CYS A 61 10.89 6.82 3.15
N ARG A 62 11.93 6.04 2.84
CA ARG A 62 13.31 6.51 2.62
C ARG A 62 13.81 6.05 1.27
N LEU A 63 14.68 6.83 0.66
CA LEU A 63 15.34 6.42 -0.58
C LEU A 63 16.32 5.29 -0.29
N GLY A 64 16.20 4.18 -1.02
CA GLY A 64 17.19 3.11 -1.02
C GLY A 64 18.22 3.31 -2.13
N ASP A 65 17.73 3.53 -3.36
CA ASP A 65 18.57 3.78 -4.52
C ASP A 65 17.92 4.85 -5.41
N ALA A 66 18.69 5.83 -5.86
CA ALA A 66 18.18 6.88 -6.74
C ALA A 66 17.93 6.39 -8.18
N GLY A 67 18.40 5.20 -8.51
CA GLY A 67 18.39 4.61 -9.85
C GLY A 67 19.50 5.16 -10.74
N SER A 68 19.61 4.58 -11.93
CA SER A 68 20.50 5.08 -12.97
C SER A 68 20.05 6.46 -13.48
N PRO A 69 20.92 7.22 -14.14
CA PRO A 69 20.53 8.47 -14.80
C PRO A 69 19.36 8.28 -15.79
N ASP A 70 19.27 7.10 -16.44
CA ASP A 70 18.16 6.78 -17.34
C ASP A 70 16.83 6.60 -16.60
N ALA A 71 16.85 5.98 -15.43
CA ALA A 71 15.67 5.93 -14.58
C ALA A 71 15.22 7.34 -14.17
N GLN A 72 16.15 8.26 -13.93
CA GLN A 72 15.85 9.65 -13.54
C GLN A 72 15.35 10.54 -14.69
N ARG A 73 15.66 10.21 -15.95
CA ARG A 73 15.29 11.01 -17.13
C ARG A 73 13.82 10.94 -17.52
N PHE A 74 13.02 10.13 -16.84
CA PHE A 74 11.58 10.03 -17.10
C PHE A 74 10.89 11.38 -16.84
N THR A 75 10.68 12.13 -17.92
CA THR A 75 10.06 13.45 -17.94
C THR A 75 8.62 13.31 -18.38
N GLN A 76 7.80 12.68 -17.54
CA GLN A 76 6.37 12.87 -17.67
C GLN A 76 6.04 14.27 -17.15
N ALA A 77 5.09 14.94 -17.81
CA ALA A 77 4.61 16.23 -17.36
C ALA A 77 3.93 16.08 -15.99
N VAL A 78 4.72 16.22 -14.92
CA VAL A 78 4.21 16.36 -13.56
C VAL A 78 3.49 17.71 -13.51
N SER A 79 2.22 17.70 -13.14
CA SER A 79 1.41 18.91 -13.05
C SER A 79 2.13 19.95 -12.19
N ALA A 80 2.33 21.16 -12.71
CA ALA A 80 2.94 22.28 -11.98
C ALA A 80 2.14 22.72 -10.74
N ARG A 81 0.96 22.14 -10.52
CA ARG A 81 0.11 22.39 -9.36
C ARG A 81 0.43 21.47 -8.19
N LEU A 82 1.32 20.49 -8.36
CA LEU A 82 1.69 19.62 -7.26
C LEU A 82 2.58 20.38 -6.26
N PRO A 83 2.54 20.01 -4.98
CA PRO A 83 3.47 20.54 -3.99
C PRO A 83 4.92 20.26 -4.39
N GLN A 84 5.83 21.16 -4.02
CA GLN A 84 7.26 21.04 -4.32
C GLN A 84 7.85 19.69 -3.87
N ALA A 85 7.46 19.19 -2.69
CA ALA A 85 7.92 17.89 -2.20
C ALA A 85 7.59 16.74 -3.17
N VAL A 86 6.41 16.75 -3.79
CA VAL A 86 6.03 15.73 -4.78
C VAL A 86 6.85 15.88 -6.06
N HIS A 87 7.15 17.11 -6.46
CA HIS A 87 8.05 17.35 -7.59
C HIS A 87 9.46 16.80 -7.34
N GLU A 88 9.99 16.98 -6.13
CA GLU A 88 11.31 16.47 -5.73
C GLU A 88 11.34 14.95 -5.68
N ILE A 89 10.32 14.32 -5.06
CA ILE A 89 10.18 12.85 -5.02
C ILE A 89 10.24 12.24 -6.42
N LEU A 90 9.51 12.82 -7.37
CA LEU A 90 9.38 12.25 -8.72
C LEU A 90 10.57 12.55 -9.62
N ASN A 91 11.09 13.78 -9.58
CA ASN A 91 12.08 14.26 -10.56
C ASN A 91 13.52 14.28 -10.05
N ALA A 92 13.72 14.39 -8.73
CA ALA A 92 15.03 14.52 -8.11
C ALA A 92 15.15 13.68 -6.83
N PRO A 93 14.85 12.35 -6.88
CA PRO A 93 14.83 11.51 -5.69
C PRO A 93 16.17 11.51 -4.94
N ALA A 94 17.30 11.65 -5.65
CA ALA A 94 18.62 11.74 -5.05
C ALA A 94 18.79 12.91 -4.06
N ALA A 95 18.01 13.98 -4.19
CA ALA A 95 18.02 15.10 -3.24
C ALA A 95 17.45 14.72 -1.87
N LEU A 96 16.72 13.60 -1.77
CA LEU A 96 16.05 13.10 -0.58
C LEU A 96 16.78 11.90 0.05
N ALA A 97 18.06 11.68 -0.28
CA ALA A 97 18.81 10.50 0.16
C ALA A 97 18.86 10.34 1.69
N ASP A 98 18.93 11.45 2.43
CA ASP A 98 19.04 11.45 3.89
C ASP A 98 17.69 11.68 4.60
N ASP A 99 16.64 12.01 3.84
CA ASP A 99 15.35 12.43 4.36
C ASP A 99 14.37 11.25 4.54
N VAL A 100 13.36 11.48 5.39
CA VAL A 100 12.18 10.60 5.50
C VAL A 100 10.98 11.33 4.94
N VAL A 101 10.36 10.74 3.93
CA VAL A 101 9.07 11.19 3.41
C VAL A 101 7.96 10.55 4.24
N TRP A 102 7.11 11.38 4.83
CA TRP A 102 5.95 10.94 5.60
C TRP A 102 4.67 11.13 4.79
N ILE A 103 3.92 10.05 4.58
CA ILE A 103 2.62 10.06 3.92
C ILE A 103 1.55 9.91 5.00
N PRO A 104 0.78 10.96 5.30
CA PRO A 104 -0.29 10.88 6.27
C PRO A 104 -1.45 10.06 5.72
N LEU A 105 -2.01 9.18 6.56
CA LEU A 105 -3.25 8.47 6.32
C LEU A 105 -4.36 9.14 7.11
N LEU A 106 -5.58 9.13 6.58
CA LEU A 106 -6.73 9.68 7.29
C LEU A 106 -7.13 8.83 8.50
N THR A 107 -6.87 7.52 8.44
CA THR A 107 -7.20 6.55 9.48
C THR A 107 -6.13 5.47 9.56
N VAL A 108 -6.13 4.71 10.67
CA VAL A 108 -5.36 3.46 10.75
C VAL A 108 -5.87 2.52 9.65
N PRO A 109 -4.98 1.96 8.82
CA PRO A 109 -5.39 1.11 7.72
C PRO A 109 -5.88 -0.25 8.20
N LEU A 110 -6.96 -0.72 7.58
CA LEU A 110 -7.47 -2.09 7.73
C LEU A 110 -6.94 -3.03 6.66
N ASP A 111 -6.38 -2.48 5.58
CA ASP A 111 -5.88 -3.19 4.40
C ASP A 111 -4.47 -2.70 4.10
N MET A 112 -3.47 -3.57 4.27
CA MET A 112 -2.07 -3.21 4.06
C MET A 112 -1.66 -3.27 2.58
N GLU A 113 -2.41 -4.00 1.75
CA GLU A 113 -2.22 -4.04 0.31
C GLU A 113 -2.48 -2.65 -0.28
N LEU A 114 -3.62 -2.05 0.06
CA LEU A 114 -3.97 -0.69 -0.38
C LEU A 114 -2.98 0.38 0.11
N VAL A 115 -2.41 0.21 1.31
CA VAL A 115 -1.39 1.12 1.86
C VAL A 115 -0.10 1.02 1.06
N GLY A 116 0.30 -0.19 0.67
CA GLY A 116 1.45 -0.41 -0.19
C GLY A 116 1.25 0.17 -1.59
N GLU A 117 0.06 0.00 -2.18
CA GLU A 117 -0.31 0.62 -3.46
C GLU A 117 -0.29 2.16 -3.38
N LEU A 118 -0.77 2.74 -2.28
CA LEU A 118 -0.69 4.17 -2.05
C LEU A 118 0.77 4.65 -1.98
N ALA A 119 1.63 3.93 -1.25
CA ALA A 119 3.04 4.25 -1.18
C ALA A 119 3.69 4.19 -2.58
N GLU A 120 3.40 3.16 -3.36
CA GLU A 120 3.88 3.04 -4.75
C GLU A 120 3.39 4.20 -5.63
N ALA A 121 2.10 4.54 -5.56
CA ALA A 121 1.52 5.62 -6.34
C ALA A 121 2.13 6.99 -5.97
N VAL A 122 2.39 7.26 -4.69
CA VAL A 122 2.98 8.53 -4.24
C VAL A 122 4.46 8.62 -4.59
N MET A 123 5.22 7.54 -4.36
CA MET A 123 6.68 7.57 -4.50
C MET A 123 7.15 7.37 -5.94
N CYS A 124 6.40 6.62 -6.73
CA CYS A 124 6.76 6.30 -8.11
C CYS A 124 5.86 6.96 -9.16
N GLY A 125 4.63 7.34 -8.82
CA GLY A 125 3.68 7.84 -9.80
C GLY A 125 3.53 6.87 -10.98
N ALA A 126 3.71 7.35 -12.20
CA ALA A 126 3.69 6.54 -13.42
C ALA A 126 5.11 6.25 -13.99
N LYS A 127 6.15 6.33 -13.16
CA LYS A 127 7.54 6.12 -13.57
C LYS A 127 7.85 4.61 -13.75
N PRO A 128 8.25 4.16 -14.95
CA PRO A 128 8.42 2.72 -15.24
C PRO A 128 9.66 2.08 -14.62
N MET A 129 10.65 2.89 -14.21
CA MET A 129 11.89 2.45 -13.55
C MET A 129 11.90 2.93 -12.10
N CYS A 130 10.82 2.65 -11.39
CA CYS A 130 10.67 2.96 -9.97
C CYS A 130 9.94 1.81 -9.28
N GLY A 131 10.36 1.50 -8.06
CA GLY A 131 9.70 0.50 -7.22
C GLY A 131 9.73 0.87 -5.75
N VAL A 132 8.81 0.27 -5.00
CA VAL A 132 8.74 0.37 -3.55
C VAL A 132 8.92 -1.02 -2.95
N ILE A 133 9.81 -1.11 -1.95
CA ILE A 133 9.83 -2.23 -1.00
C ILE A 133 9.09 -1.77 0.24
N PHE A 134 7.92 -2.35 0.47
CA PHE A 134 7.02 -2.00 1.56
C PHE A 134 6.98 -3.11 2.61
N GLY A 135 7.15 -2.75 3.88
CA GLY A 135 6.93 -3.62 5.03
C GLY A 135 5.78 -3.15 5.90
N GLU A 136 4.98 -4.08 6.41
CA GLU A 136 3.82 -3.77 7.27
C GLU A 136 4.22 -3.20 8.65
N SER A 137 5.51 -3.27 8.97
CA SER A 137 6.13 -2.67 10.15
C SER A 137 7.60 -2.32 9.85
N PRO A 138 8.25 -1.48 10.67
CA PRO A 138 9.67 -1.20 10.52
C PRO A 138 10.54 -2.46 10.59
N THR A 139 10.19 -3.41 11.47
CA THR A 139 10.90 -4.70 11.58
C THR A 139 10.77 -5.49 10.29
N ARG A 140 9.55 -5.63 9.76
CA ARG A 140 9.33 -6.38 8.52
C ARG A 140 10.01 -5.72 7.32
N LEU A 141 10.03 -4.39 7.26
CA LEU A 141 10.79 -3.67 6.24
C LEU A 141 12.28 -3.99 6.33
N SER A 142 12.86 -3.99 7.53
CA SER A 142 14.29 -4.29 7.69
C SER A 142 14.66 -5.69 7.17
N GLU A 143 13.81 -6.69 7.39
CA GLU A 143 14.00 -8.05 6.84
C GLU A 143 13.94 -8.04 5.30
N LEU A 144 12.94 -7.37 4.72
CA LEU A 144 12.77 -7.28 3.28
C LEU A 144 13.91 -6.53 2.60
N VAL A 145 14.41 -5.45 3.20
CA VAL A 145 15.56 -4.70 2.69
C VAL A 145 16.80 -5.59 2.67
N MET A 146 17.08 -6.31 3.77
CA MET A 146 18.21 -7.25 3.80
C MET A 146 18.10 -8.33 2.72
N GLN A 147 16.90 -8.86 2.49
CA GLN A 147 16.63 -9.84 1.43
C GLN A 147 16.83 -9.24 0.03
N TYR A 148 16.33 -8.03 -0.19
CA TYR A 148 16.44 -7.32 -1.47
C TYR A 148 17.90 -7.05 -1.82
N GLU A 149 18.67 -6.47 -0.89
CA GLU A 149 20.07 -6.14 -1.10
C GLU A 149 20.92 -7.40 -1.37
N THR A 150 20.65 -8.49 -0.64
CA THR A 150 21.32 -9.79 -0.87
C THR A 150 21.05 -10.30 -2.28
N THR A 151 19.79 -10.22 -2.74
CA THR A 151 19.37 -10.66 -4.07
C THR A 151 20.02 -9.80 -5.15
N ARG A 152 20.05 -8.48 -4.92
CA ARG A 152 20.63 -7.50 -5.83
C ARG A 152 22.13 -7.73 -6.03
N LEU A 153 22.88 -7.89 -4.94
CA LEU A 153 24.33 -8.14 -4.99
C LEU A 153 24.65 -9.45 -5.72
N SER A 154 23.84 -10.49 -5.50
CA SER A 154 23.99 -11.78 -6.18
C SER A 154 23.75 -11.66 -7.69
N GLY A 155 22.76 -10.84 -8.11
CA GLY A 155 22.48 -10.57 -9.52
C GLY A 155 23.62 -9.82 -10.24
N ILE A 156 24.27 -8.87 -9.56
CA ILE A 156 25.40 -8.11 -10.12
C ILE A 156 26.61 -9.04 -10.36
N ALA A 157 26.92 -9.94 -9.43
CA ALA A 157 28.02 -10.89 -9.57
C ALA A 157 27.80 -11.87 -10.75
N ALA A 158 26.57 -12.31 -10.97
CA ALA A 158 26.21 -13.15 -12.11
C ALA A 158 26.31 -12.41 -13.45
N GLY A 159 25.88 -11.14 -13.51
CA GLY A 159 25.99 -10.30 -14.71
C GLY A 159 27.44 -9.97 -15.08
N ALA A 160 28.29 -9.69 -14.10
CA ALA A 160 29.72 -9.44 -14.33
C ALA A 160 30.45 -10.69 -14.88
N SER A 161 30.08 -11.88 -14.42
CA SER A 161 30.69 -13.14 -14.87
C SER A 161 30.36 -13.47 -16.34
N LEU A 162 29.18 -13.07 -16.83
CA LEU A 162 28.78 -13.23 -18.23
C LEU A 162 29.50 -12.25 -19.17
N SER A 163 29.77 -11.01 -18.74
CA SER A 163 30.50 -10.04 -19.58
C SER A 163 31.97 -10.39 -19.80
N VAL A 164 32.64 -11.07 -18.87
CA VAL A 164 34.05 -11.49 -19.06
C VAL A 164 34.15 -12.65 -20.06
N ALA A 165 33.15 -13.53 -20.13
CA ALA A 165 33.15 -14.66 -21.06
C ALA A 165 33.00 -14.25 -22.54
N SER A 166 32.43 -13.07 -22.82
CA SER A 166 32.24 -12.56 -24.19
C SER A 166 33.43 -11.79 -24.78
N LEU A 167 34.48 -11.54 -24.00
CA LEU A 167 35.71 -10.86 -24.49
C LEU A 167 36.78 -11.84 -25.01
N TYR A 168 36.47 -13.14 -25.07
CA TYR A 168 37.38 -14.21 -25.50
C TYR A 168 36.96 -14.92 -26.80
N TYR A 169 36.16 -14.28 -27.64
CA TYR A 169 35.85 -14.78 -29.00
C TYR A 169 36.08 -13.71 -30.06
#